data_AF-A0A6G1RAN5-F1
#
_entry.id   AF-A0A6G1RAN5-F1
#
_cell.length_a   1.000
_cell.length_b   1.000
_cell.length_c   1.000
_cell.angle_alpha   90.00
_cell.angle_beta   90.00
_cell.angle_gamma   90.00
#
_symmetry.space_group_name_H-M   'P 1'
#
loop_
_entity.id
_entity.type
_entity.pdbx_description
1 polymer ?
#
loop_
_entity_poly.entity_id
_entity_poly.type
_entity_poly.pdbx_seq_one_letter_code
_entity_poly.pdbx_strand_id
1 'polypeptide(L)'
;LVCSLRFVTLHWRASLKVDLLYAVTELALGDAPLSSLKGAVMVAQCDCSEYDKCECQVPSPRLNHTYIMWLKMTMGAVPLWSPLMSVKPIDIVKPEPPLNLHLEMTEEGQVRICWSD
;
A
#
# COMPACT_ATOMS: atom_id res chain seq x y z
N LEU A 1 -4.14 2.79 -3.06
CA LEU A 1 -3.23 2.19 -2.05
C LEU A 1 -2.15 1.48 -2.86
N VAL A 2 -0.89 1.78 -2.59
CA VAL A 2 0.25 1.17 -3.30
C VAL A 2 0.99 0.27 -2.32
N CYS A 3 1.20 -0.99 -2.71
CA CYS A 3 2.06 -1.92 -2.00
C CYS A 3 3.37 -2.03 -2.79
N SER A 4 4.48 -1.63 -2.17
CA SER A 4 5.80 -1.71 -2.78
C SER A 4 6.60 -2.84 -2.14
N LEU A 5 7.09 -3.75 -2.97
CA LEU A 5 8.02 -4.80 -2.58
C LEU A 5 9.41 -4.43 -3.03
N ARG A 6 10.37 -4.50 -2.12
CA ARG A 6 11.79 -4.34 -2.43
C ARG A 6 12.52 -5.64 -2.17
N PHE A 7 13.31 -6.08 -3.14
CA PHE A 7 14.11 -7.29 -3.03
C PHE A 7 15.54 -6.93 -2.65
N VAL A 8 16.01 -7.43 -1.51
CA VAL A 8 17.34 -7.04 -0.96
C VAL A 8 18.48 -7.74 -1.69
N THR A 9 18.29 -8.99 -2.17
CA THR A 9 19.35 -9.78 -2.83
C THR A 9 18.78 -10.86 -3.77
N LEU A 10 17.91 -10.49 -4.72
CA LEU A 10 17.46 -11.42 -5.76
C LEU A 10 18.08 -11.06 -7.10
N HIS A 11 19.09 -11.82 -7.52
CA HIS A 11 19.57 -11.82 -8.90
C HIS A 11 18.63 -12.66 -9.76
N TRP A 12 17.43 -12.16 -10.02
CA TRP A 12 16.39 -12.94 -10.69
C TRP A 12 16.38 -12.67 -12.21
N ARG A 13 16.85 -13.64 -13.01
CA ARG A 13 16.79 -13.62 -14.49
C ARG A 13 15.56 -14.32 -15.09
N ALA A 14 14.68 -14.89 -14.27
CA ALA A 14 13.54 -15.68 -14.75
C ALA A 14 12.21 -14.92 -14.64
N SER A 15 11.16 -15.41 -15.30
CA SER A 15 9.81 -14.82 -15.32
C SER A 15 9.15 -14.87 -13.93
N LEU A 16 9.38 -13.85 -13.10
CA LEU A 16 8.74 -13.68 -11.82
C LEU A 16 7.35 -13.08 -12.00
N LYS A 17 6.31 -13.71 -11.46
CA LYS A 17 4.98 -13.11 -11.37
C LYS A 17 4.65 -12.82 -9.91
N VAL A 18 4.27 -11.58 -9.63
CA VAL A 18 3.79 -11.16 -8.31
C VAL A 18 2.34 -10.70 -8.45
N ASP A 19 1.47 -11.27 -7.62
CA ASP A 19 0.07 -10.87 -7.49
C ASP A 19 -0.19 -10.45 -6.03
N LEU A 20 -0.83 -9.29 -5.83
CA LEU A 20 -1.35 -8.89 -4.52
C LEU A 20 -2.79 -9.35 -4.42
N LEU A 21 -3.08 -10.21 -3.45
CA LEU A 21 -4.43 -10.63 -3.14
C LEU A 21 -4.95 -9.81 -1.96
N TYR A 22 -6.22 -9.41 -2.04
CA TYR A 22 -6.84 -8.67 -0.97
C TYR A 22 -8.33 -8.95 -0.82
N ALA A 23 -8.81 -8.79 0.41
CA ALA A 23 -10.21 -8.82 0.77
C ALA A 23 -10.54 -7.60 1.63
N VAL A 24 -11.74 -7.05 1.47
CA VAL A 24 -12.23 -5.90 2.24
C VAL A 24 -13.15 -6.41 3.34
N THR A 25 -12.92 -5.97 4.57
CA THR A 25 -13.73 -6.31 5.74
C THR A 25 -14.12 -5.05 6.51
N GLU A 26 -15.31 -5.08 7.10
CA GLU A 26 -15.81 -4.05 8.02
C GLU A 26 -15.45 -4.36 9.49
N LEU A 27 -14.86 -5.53 9.77
CA LEU A 27 -14.54 -6.00 11.12
C LEU A 27 -13.06 -5.78 11.45
N ALA A 28 -12.76 -5.32 12.67
CA ALA A 28 -11.39 -5.25 13.19
C ALA A 28 -10.86 -6.67 13.43
N LEU A 29 -9.63 -6.94 12.97
CA LEU A 29 -9.00 -8.27 12.94
C LEU A 29 -8.47 -8.71 14.33
N GLY A 30 -9.29 -8.61 15.36
CA GLY A 30 -8.97 -9.09 16.70
C GLY A 30 -9.51 -10.49 16.96
N ASP A 31 -9.30 -11.46 16.05
CA ASP A 31 -9.58 -12.92 16.18
C ASP A 31 -10.55 -13.54 15.14
N ALA A 32 -10.85 -12.85 14.02
CA ALA A 32 -11.71 -13.43 12.98
C ALA A 32 -10.95 -14.47 12.12
N PRO A 33 -11.43 -15.72 11.99
CA PRO A 33 -10.81 -16.72 11.13
C PRO A 33 -10.88 -16.30 9.66
N LEU A 34 -9.89 -16.69 8.85
CA LEU A 34 -9.83 -16.39 7.41
C LEU A 34 -11.09 -16.84 6.65
N SER A 35 -11.80 -17.85 7.16
CA SER A 35 -13.09 -18.34 6.66
C SER A 35 -14.24 -17.33 6.80
N SER A 36 -14.08 -16.31 7.65
CA SER A 36 -15.03 -15.19 7.81
C SER A 36 -14.83 -14.08 6.79
N LEU A 37 -13.81 -14.15 5.93
CA LEU A 37 -13.68 -13.26 4.76
C LEU A 37 -14.78 -13.62 3.74
N LYS A 38 -16.02 -13.20 4.02
CA LYS A 38 -17.12 -13.20 3.06
C LYS A 38 -16.84 -12.10 2.03
N GLY A 39 -16.07 -12.43 1.00
CA GLY A 39 -15.83 -11.56 -0.14
C GLY A 39 -15.02 -12.27 -1.21
N ALA A 40 -15.34 -12.00 -2.48
CA ALA A 40 -14.50 -12.42 -3.59
C ALA A 40 -13.09 -11.86 -3.37
N VAL A 41 -12.11 -12.73 -3.15
CA VAL A 41 -10.70 -12.32 -3.08
C VAL A 41 -10.37 -11.62 -4.39
N MET A 42 -9.93 -10.37 -4.28
CA MET A 42 -9.56 -9.55 -5.42
C MET A 42 -8.06 -9.69 -5.67
N VAL A 43 -7.67 -9.54 -6.93
CA VAL A 43 -6.26 -9.58 -7.35
C VAL A 43 -5.90 -8.23 -7.92
N ALA A 44 -4.89 -7.59 -7.33
CA ALA A 44 -4.20 -6.45 -7.90
C ALA A 44 -2.94 -6.95 -8.62
N GLN A 45 -2.84 -6.65 -9.92
CA GLN A 45 -1.65 -6.95 -10.69
C GLN A 45 -0.52 -6.02 -10.24
N CYS A 46 0.68 -6.59 -10.14
CA CYS A 46 1.89 -5.85 -9.78
C CYS A 46 2.72 -5.54 -11.04
N ASP A 47 3.25 -4.32 -11.11
CA ASP A 47 4.29 -3.95 -12.05
C ASP A 47 5.66 -4.26 -11.42
N CYS A 48 6.43 -5.12 -12.07
CA CYS A 48 7.76 -5.54 -11.66
C CYS A 48 8.79 -5.24 -12.76
N SER A 49 8.57 -4.15 -13.52
CA SER A 49 9.48 -3.70 -14.57
C SER A 49 10.83 -3.22 -14.03
N GLU A 50 10.85 -2.69 -12.80
CA GLU A 50 12.08 -2.34 -12.08
C GLU A 50 12.76 -3.60 -11.50
N TYR A 51 14.10 -3.65 -11.55
CA TYR A 51 14.86 -4.87 -11.24
C TYR A 51 14.74 -5.32 -9.77
N ASP A 52 14.64 -4.39 -8.83
CA ASP A 52 14.63 -4.64 -7.40
C ASP A 52 13.30 -4.28 -6.73
N LYS A 53 12.29 -3.90 -7.53
CA LYS A 53 11.05 -3.34 -7.02
C LYS A 53 9.83 -3.82 -7.80
N CYS A 54 8.80 -4.22 -7.05
CA CYS A 54 7.46 -4.43 -7.61
C CYS A 54 6.45 -3.49 -6.94
N GLU A 55 5.53 -2.93 -7.72
CA GLU A 55 4.44 -2.10 -7.23
C GLU A 55 3.08 -2.71 -7.59
N CYS A 56 2.26 -2.96 -6.57
CA CYS A 56 0.89 -3.43 -6.76
C CYS A 56 -0.08 -2.31 -6.36
N GLN A 57 -1.01 -1.99 -7.26
CA GLN A 57 -1.96 -0.91 -7.04
C GLN A 57 -3.36 -1.45 -6.76
N VAL A 58 -3.91 -1.10 -5.60
CA VAL A 58 -5.32 -1.35 -5.30
C VAL A 58 -6.13 -0.16 -5.81
N PRO A 59 -7.05 -0.37 -6.76
CA PRO A 59 -7.84 0.70 -7.34
C PRO A 59 -8.84 1.26 -6.32
N SER A 60 -8.93 2.59 -6.26
CA SER A 60 -9.93 3.35 -5.49
C SER A 60 -10.23 2.79 -4.08
N PRO A 61 -9.23 2.72 -3.18
CA PRO A 61 -9.44 2.15 -1.85
C PRO A 61 -10.38 3.01 -1.02
N ARG A 62 -11.29 2.37 -0.27
CA ARG A 62 -12.15 3.04 0.69
C ARG A 62 -11.35 3.33 1.96
N LEU A 63 -11.19 4.61 2.29
CA LEU A 63 -10.34 5.03 3.42
C LEU A 63 -10.72 4.39 4.75
N ASN A 64 -12.01 4.19 4.99
CA ASN A 64 -12.54 3.72 6.28
C ASN A 64 -12.72 2.20 6.40
N HIS A 65 -12.28 1.40 5.43
CA HIS A 65 -12.44 -0.05 5.46
C HIS A 65 -11.11 -0.75 5.75
N THR A 66 -11.17 -1.91 6.38
CA THR A 66 -10.00 -2.74 6.62
C THR A 66 -9.75 -3.64 5.42
N TYR A 67 -8.51 -3.64 4.94
CA TYR A 67 -8.04 -4.48 3.86
C TYR A 67 -7.14 -5.56 4.44
N ILE A 68 -7.51 -6.82 4.23
CA ILE A 68 -6.67 -7.98 4.51
C ILE A 68 -5.95 -8.35 3.23
N MET A 69 -4.63 -8.41 3.27
CA MET A 69 -3.76 -8.46 2.10
C MET A 69 -2.69 -9.52 2.25
N TRP A 70 -2.32 -10.17 1.15
CA TRP A 70 -1.19 -11.07 1.10
C TRP A 70 -0.67 -11.19 -0.34
N LEU A 71 0.59 -11.55 -0.46
CA LEU A 71 1.28 -11.65 -1.74
C LEU A 71 1.37 -13.09 -2.17
N LYS A 72 1.18 -13.31 -3.47
CA LYS A 72 1.50 -14.55 -4.16
C LYS A 72 2.61 -14.29 -5.16
N MET A 73 3.73 -14.93 -4.92
CA MET A 73 4.90 -14.89 -5.79
C MET A 73 4.98 -16.22 -6.53
N THR A 74 4.96 -16.20 -7.86
CA THR A 74 5.06 -17.41 -8.69
C THR A 74 6.38 -17.41 -9.44
N MET A 75 7.14 -18.48 -9.21
CA MET A 75 8.51 -18.62 -9.66
C MET A 75 8.67 -19.99 -10.33
N GLY A 76 8.53 -20.03 -11.65
CA GLY A 76 8.31 -21.31 -12.35
C GLY A 76 6.96 -21.92 -11.94
N ALA A 77 6.96 -23.15 -11.42
CA ALA A 77 5.74 -23.89 -11.10
C ALA A 77 5.26 -23.75 -9.63
N VAL A 78 6.10 -23.22 -8.73
CA VAL A 78 5.78 -23.20 -7.28
C VAL A 78 5.35 -21.80 -6.84
N PRO A 79 4.16 -21.64 -6.23
CA PRO A 79 3.75 -20.40 -5.61
C PRO A 79 4.27 -20.29 -4.17
N LEU A 80 4.81 -19.13 -3.83
CA LEU A 80 5.14 -18.72 -2.47
C LEU A 80 4.12 -17.67 -2.00
N TRP A 81 3.77 -17.72 -0.72
CA TRP A 81 2.76 -16.85 -0.13
C TRP A 81 3.35 -16.07 1.03
N SER A 82 3.05 -14.77 1.12
CA SER A 82 3.38 -13.99 2.32
C SER A 82 2.39 -14.30 3.45
N PRO A 83 2.76 -14.00 4.70
CA PRO A 83 1.78 -13.83 5.77
C PRO A 83 0.71 -12.79 5.41
N LEU A 84 -0.42 -12.86 6.12
CA LEU A 84 -1.48 -11.87 6.02
C LEU A 84 -1.05 -10.55 6.63
N MET A 85 -1.46 -9.46 6.00
CA MET A 85 -1.33 -8.08 6.46
C MET A 85 -2.72 -7.47 6.59
N SER A 86 -2.91 -6.59 7.57
CA SER A 86 -4.17 -5.87 7.79
C SER A 86 -3.89 -4.38 7.80
N VAL A 87 -4.60 -3.62 6.97
CA VAL A 87 -4.39 -2.18 6.85
C VAL A 87 -5.71 -1.45 6.60
N LYS A 88 -5.86 -0.27 7.20
CA LYS A 88 -6.96 0.66 6.91
C LYS A 88 -6.35 1.87 6.19
N PRO A 89 -6.77 2.21 4.95
CA PRO A 89 -6.04 3.21 4.18
C PRO A 89 -5.98 4.59 4.85
N ILE A 90 -6.97 4.98 5.66
CA ILE A 90 -6.95 6.25 6.41
C ILE A 90 -5.77 6.36 7.39
N ASP A 91 -5.28 5.23 7.92
CA ASP A 91 -4.22 5.22 8.94
C ASP A 91 -2.81 5.34 8.32
N ILE A 92 -2.71 5.26 6.98
CA ILE A 92 -1.45 5.29 6.23
C ILE A 92 -1.45 6.30 5.08
N VAL A 93 -2.39 7.26 5.09
CA VAL A 93 -2.37 8.36 4.12
C VAL A 93 -1.11 9.19 4.34
N LYS A 94 -0.37 9.39 3.26
CA LYS A 94 0.72 10.36 3.20
C LYS A 94 0.27 11.53 2.32
N PRO A 95 -0.05 12.70 2.89
CA PRO A 95 -0.40 13.88 2.10
C PRO A 95 0.78 14.39 1.27
N GLU A 96 0.47 15.11 0.20
CA GLU A 96 1.47 15.88 -0.54
C GLU A 96 2.01 17.03 0.32
N PRO A 97 3.28 17.44 0.12
CA PRO A 97 3.81 18.59 0.82
C PRO A 97 3.01 19.86 0.47
N PRO A 98 2.85 20.80 1.41
CA PRO A 98 2.14 22.04 1.17
C PRO A 98 2.84 22.88 0.09
N LEU A 99 2.05 23.66 -0.64
CA LEU A 99 2.53 24.48 -1.76
C LEU A 99 2.63 25.96 -1.35
N ASN A 100 3.38 26.75 -2.13
CA ASN A 100 3.47 28.21 -1.98
C ASN A 100 3.82 28.69 -0.55
N LEU A 101 4.85 28.09 0.05
CA LEU A 101 5.33 28.51 1.36
C LEU A 101 5.74 30.00 1.32
N HIS A 102 5.03 30.81 2.10
CA HIS A 102 5.26 32.24 2.23
C HIS A 102 5.66 32.56 3.66
N LEU A 103 6.69 33.39 3.81
CA LEU A 103 7.23 33.81 5.09
C LEU A 103 7.33 35.33 5.14
N GLU A 104 6.72 35.93 6.17
CA GLU A 104 6.74 37.37 6.40
C GLU A 104 7.06 37.70 7.87
N MET A 105 7.67 38.86 8.10
CA MET A 105 7.85 39.41 9.44
C MET A 105 6.78 40.49 9.64
N THR A 106 6.00 40.39 10.71
CA THR A 106 4.99 41.38 11.04
C THR A 106 5.64 42.64 11.63
N GLU A 107 4.90 43.76 11.65
CA GLU A 107 5.38 45.01 12.25
C GLU A 107 5.63 44.87 13.76
N GLU A 108 4.95 43.93 14.43
CA GLU A 108 5.15 43.60 15.84
C GLU A 108 6.37 42.68 16.08
N GLY A 109 7.09 42.31 15.01
CA GLY A 109 8.27 41.47 15.07
C GLY A 109 7.99 39.97 15.19
N GLN A 110 6.82 39.51 14.74
CA GLN A 110 6.48 38.08 14.69
C GLN A 110 6.76 37.49 13.30
N VAL A 111 7.14 36.22 13.24
CA VAL A 111 7.26 35.50 11.96
C VAL A 111 5.93 34.83 11.64
N ARG A 112 5.36 35.19 10.49
CA ARG A 112 4.15 34.57 9.95
C ARG A 112 4.50 33.68 8.77
N ILE A 113 4.05 32.44 8.84
CA ILE A 113 4.26 31.40 7.83
C ILE A 113 2.89 30.99 7.29
N CYS A 114 2.72 31.06 5.98
CA CYS A 114 1.50 30.67 5.28
C CYS A 114 1.83 29.71 4.14
N TRP A 115 0.87 28.89 3.72
CA TRP A 115 0.98 28.01 2.56
C TRP A 115 -0.42 27.78 1.98
N SER A 116 -0.46 27.22 0.76
CA SER A 116 -1.69 26.71 0.17
C SER A 116 -1.72 25.19 0.24
N ASP A 117 -2.94 24.65 0.26
CA ASP A 117 -3.18 23.21 0.06
C ASP A 117 -2.83 22.77 -1.37
#